data_AF-A0A2H0WSC1-F1
#
_entry.id   AF-A0A2H0WSC1-F1
#
_cell.length_a   1.000
_cell.length_b   1.000
_cell.length_c   1.000
_cell.angle_alpha   90.00
_cell.angle_beta   90.00
_cell.angle_gamma   90.00
#
_symmetry.space_group_name_H-M   'P 1'
#
loop_
_entity.id
_entity.type
_entity.pdbx_description
1 polymer ?
#
loop_
_entity_poly.entity_id
_entity_poly.type
_entity_poly.pdbx_seq_one_letter_code
_entity_poly.pdbx_strand_id
1 'polypeptide(L)'
;MKSFFQIFLAVAAVILLMAAGAFFFWQYQQKTAKSPNPVQLVSPTSAITKAEVSPIIVETTLVPTESATATPTPQVSDSDLIKAAMAAKHSKPVADVELTISKNTGTHATGGVTFAGEMGGGWWLAAKSGGNWVIVQDGNGTMDCAVIAPYNFPNTIVPECLDEATGKTVIR
;
A
#
# COMPACT_ATOMS: atom_id res chain seq x y z
N MET A 1 -56.13 22.30 18.05
CA MET A 1 -55.21 23.27 17.40
C MET A 1 -53.84 23.37 18.07
N LYS A 2 -53.72 23.45 19.42
CA LYS A 2 -52.41 23.53 20.11
C LYS A 2 -51.44 22.37 19.83
N SER A 3 -51.90 21.10 19.81
CA SER A 3 -51.00 19.96 19.55
C SER A 3 -50.48 19.90 18.12
N PHE A 4 -51.29 20.28 17.12
CA PHE A 4 -50.84 20.30 15.72
C PHE A 4 -49.77 21.38 15.48
N PHE A 5 -49.90 22.53 16.14
CA PHE A 5 -48.90 23.60 16.06
C PHE A 5 -47.57 23.20 16.70
N GLN A 6 -47.60 22.49 17.83
CA GLN A 6 -46.40 21.98 18.49
C GLN A 6 -45.69 20.92 17.65
N ILE A 7 -46.44 20.01 17.01
CA ILE A 7 -45.87 19.01 16.09
C ILE A 7 -45.23 19.71 14.88
N PHE A 8 -45.89 20.71 14.29
CA PHE A 8 -45.33 21.46 13.17
C PHE A 8 -44.03 22.18 13.53
N LEU A 9 -43.97 22.82 14.71
CA LEU A 9 -42.75 23.47 15.20
C LEU A 9 -41.60 22.48 15.42
N ALA A 10 -41.89 21.30 15.98
CA ALA A 10 -40.88 20.26 16.18
C ALA A 10 -40.32 19.76 14.83
N VAL A 11 -41.19 19.52 13.84
CA VAL A 11 -40.78 19.09 12.50
C VAL A 11 -39.95 20.19 11.81
N ALA A 12 -40.37 21.45 11.90
CA ALA A 12 -39.63 22.57 11.33
C ALA A 12 -38.23 22.73 11.96
N ALA A 13 -38.11 22.53 13.28
CA ALA A 13 -36.82 22.58 13.97
C ALA A 13 -35.87 21.47 13.51
N VAL A 14 -36.36 20.25 13.31
CA VAL A 14 -35.54 19.14 12.80
C VAL A 14 -35.05 19.40 11.37
N ILE A 15 -35.91 19.94 10.51
CA ILE A 15 -35.54 20.28 9.14
C ILE A 15 -34.46 21.37 9.12
N LEU A 16 -34.57 22.39 9.98
CA LEU A 16 -33.56 23.44 10.10
C LEU A 16 -32.21 22.91 10.59
N LEU A 17 -32.20 21.98 11.54
CA LEU A 17 -30.97 21.35 12.02
C LEU A 17 -30.28 20.53 10.92
N MET A 18 -31.05 19.77 10.13
CA MET A 18 -30.52 19.01 8.99
C MET A 18 -29.95 19.95 7.91
N ALA A 19 -30.66 21.03 7.58
CA ALA A 19 -30.20 22.01 6.59
C ALA A 19 -28.92 22.74 7.04
N ALA A 20 -28.84 23.11 8.32
CA ALA A 20 -27.63 23.70 8.90
C ALA A 20 -26.44 22.73 8.84
N GLY A 21 -26.66 21.45 9.21
CA GLY A 21 -25.63 20.41 9.13
C GLY A 21 -25.09 20.22 7.71
N ALA A 22 -25.98 20.14 6.71
CA ALA A 22 -25.60 20.04 5.31
C ALA A 22 -24.79 21.27 4.84
N PHE A 23 -25.18 22.48 5.26
CA PHE A 23 -24.47 23.71 4.92
C PHE A 23 -23.05 23.76 5.52
N PHE A 24 -22.90 23.37 6.80
CA PHE A 24 -21.60 23.28 7.45
C PHE A 24 -20.69 22.22 6.81
N PHE A 25 -21.25 21.06 6.44
CA PHE A 25 -20.51 20.01 5.74
C PHE A 25 -20.03 20.46 4.36
N TRP A 26 -20.88 21.15 3.60
CA TRP A 26 -20.49 21.70 2.29
C TRP A 26 -19.41 22.78 2.40
N GLN A 27 -19.51 23.68 3.38
CA GLN A 27 -18.46 24.66 3.71
C GLN A 27 -17.12 23.99 4.06
N TYR A 28 -17.15 22.86 4.78
CA TYR A 28 -15.96 22.09 5.11
C TYR A 28 -15.27 21.51 3.86
N GLN A 29 -16.05 20.92 2.94
CA GLN A 29 -15.53 20.37 1.68
C GLN A 29 -14.88 21.42 0.76
N GLN A 30 -15.34 22.67 0.79
CA GLN A 30 -14.70 23.73 0.00
C GLN A 30 -13.29 24.10 0.48
N LYS A 31 -12.99 23.89 1.77
CA LYS A 31 -11.65 24.19 2.32
C LYS A 31 -10.61 23.15 1.93
N THR A 32 -11.01 21.92 1.64
CA THR A 32 -10.11 20.82 1.24
C THR A 32 -9.89 20.74 -0.28
N ALA A 33 -10.64 21.48 -1.09
CA ALA A 33 -10.61 21.39 -2.56
C ALA A 33 -9.70 22.41 -3.29
N LYS A 34 -8.87 23.21 -2.59
CA LYS A 34 -7.90 24.12 -3.25
C LYS A 34 -6.58 23.39 -3.62
N SER A 35 -6.55 22.92 -4.88
CA SER A 35 -5.47 22.56 -5.84
C SER A 35 -3.99 22.89 -5.51
N PRO A 36 -2.97 22.21 -6.09
CA PRO A 36 -2.53 22.59 -7.45
C PRO A 36 -2.03 21.46 -8.40
N ASN A 37 -2.55 21.54 -9.63
CA ASN A 37 -1.85 21.46 -10.94
C ASN A 37 -1.33 20.09 -11.48
N PRO A 38 -1.73 19.67 -12.71
CA PRO A 38 -1.12 18.54 -13.41
C PRO A 38 0.23 18.95 -14.02
N VAL A 39 1.31 18.30 -13.57
CA VAL A 39 2.61 18.34 -14.24
C VAL A 39 2.49 17.64 -15.59
N GLN A 40 2.84 18.37 -16.66
CA GLN A 40 2.90 17.86 -18.01
C GLN A 40 3.95 16.75 -18.13
N LEU A 41 3.52 15.59 -18.61
CA LEU A 41 4.38 14.45 -18.91
C LEU A 41 5.00 14.65 -20.30
N VAL A 42 6.21 15.20 -20.36
CA VAL A 42 7.04 15.11 -21.57
C VAL A 42 7.77 13.77 -21.57
N SER A 43 7.27 12.81 -22.37
CA SER A 43 7.93 11.55 -22.66
C SER A 43 9.18 11.76 -23.51
N PRO A 44 10.35 11.23 -23.13
CA PRO A 44 11.43 11.01 -24.08
C PRO A 44 11.17 9.74 -24.90
N THR A 45 11.06 9.94 -26.20
CA THR A 45 11.13 8.95 -27.28
C THR A 45 12.35 8.03 -27.12
N SER A 46 12.15 6.74 -26.87
CA SER A 46 13.16 5.71 -27.13
C SER A 46 12.96 5.14 -28.53
N ALA A 47 13.85 5.53 -29.44
CA ALA A 47 14.03 4.88 -30.73
C ALA A 47 14.85 3.58 -30.56
N ILE A 48 14.21 2.46 -30.89
CA ILE A 48 14.63 1.34 -31.76
C ILE A 48 16.14 1.10 -31.95
N THR A 49 16.57 -0.18 -31.81
CA THR A 49 17.34 -1.01 -32.78
C THR A 49 17.68 -2.35 -32.09
N LYS A 50 16.92 -3.45 -32.21
CA LYS A 50 16.84 -4.50 -33.24
C LYS A 50 18.17 -5.09 -33.75
N ALA A 51 18.41 -6.32 -33.28
CA ALA A 51 19.11 -7.48 -33.90
C ALA A 51 20.63 -7.44 -34.14
N GLU A 52 21.33 -8.51 -33.74
CA GLU A 52 21.96 -9.48 -34.67
C GLU A 52 22.42 -10.75 -33.92
N VAL A 53 22.51 -11.88 -34.61
CA VAL A 53 22.49 -13.26 -34.11
C VAL A 53 23.74 -14.04 -34.55
N SER A 54 24.28 -14.88 -33.64
CA SER A 54 25.08 -16.12 -33.84
C SER A 54 26.52 -16.07 -34.39
N PRO A 55 27.29 -17.18 -34.35
CA PRO A 55 27.42 -18.28 -33.35
C PRO A 55 28.91 -18.59 -33.04
N ILE A 56 29.24 -19.55 -32.15
CA ILE A 56 30.24 -20.64 -32.36
C ILE A 56 30.60 -21.37 -31.06
N ILE A 57 30.72 -22.68 -31.24
CA ILE A 57 30.92 -23.83 -30.35
C ILE A 57 32.35 -23.87 -29.79
N VAL A 58 32.53 -24.19 -28.51
CA VAL A 58 33.64 -25.05 -28.07
C VAL A 58 33.10 -26.10 -27.10
N GLU A 59 33.11 -27.33 -27.59
CA GLU A 59 32.91 -28.57 -26.87
C GLU A 59 34.17 -28.88 -26.06
N THR A 60 34.04 -29.07 -24.75
CA THR A 60 35.04 -29.78 -23.95
C THR A 60 34.30 -30.66 -22.97
N THR A 61 34.11 -31.90 -23.42
CA THR A 61 33.69 -33.06 -22.66
C THR A 61 34.87 -33.59 -21.87
N LEU A 62 34.81 -33.57 -20.53
CA LEU A 62 35.35 -34.60 -19.65
C LEU A 62 34.45 -34.71 -18.40
N VAL A 63 34.14 -35.96 -18.06
CA VAL A 63 33.02 -36.45 -17.23
C VAL A 63 33.44 -36.59 -15.74
N PRO A 64 32.66 -37.24 -14.86
CA PRO A 64 31.80 -36.66 -13.83
C PRO A 64 32.43 -36.68 -12.43
N THR A 65 32.18 -35.65 -11.62
CA THR A 65 32.33 -35.74 -10.16
C THR A 65 30.96 -35.58 -9.53
N GLU A 66 30.36 -36.75 -9.30
CA GLU A 66 29.69 -37.10 -8.05
C GLU A 66 28.80 -36.01 -7.41
N SER A 67 27.51 -36.08 -7.78
CA SER A 67 26.41 -36.16 -6.83
C SER A 67 26.56 -35.37 -5.52
N ALA A 68 26.24 -34.08 -5.57
CA ALA A 68 25.50 -33.46 -4.47
C ALA A 68 24.09 -33.16 -5.00
N THR A 69 23.20 -34.16 -4.88
CA THR A 69 21.77 -33.91 -4.79
C THR A 69 21.54 -33.01 -3.58
N ALA A 70 21.62 -31.69 -3.79
CA ALA A 70 21.02 -30.76 -2.86
C ALA A 70 19.51 -31.01 -2.94
N THR A 71 18.99 -31.73 -1.95
CA THR A 71 17.56 -31.73 -1.65
C THR A 71 17.09 -30.28 -1.71
N PRO A 72 16.13 -29.90 -2.57
CA PRO A 72 15.58 -28.57 -2.53
C PRO A 72 14.92 -28.41 -1.16
N THR A 73 15.60 -27.72 -0.25
CA THR A 73 14.97 -27.26 0.98
C THR A 73 13.83 -26.37 0.51
N PRO A 74 12.57 -26.61 0.94
CA PRO A 74 11.46 -25.75 0.55
C PRO A 74 11.76 -24.33 1.04
N GLN A 75 12.22 -23.48 0.13
CA GLN A 75 12.50 -22.09 0.41
C GLN A 75 11.14 -21.40 0.47
N VAL A 76 10.65 -21.15 1.69
CA VAL A 76 9.39 -20.43 1.90
C VAL A 76 9.50 -19.08 1.20
N SER A 77 8.50 -18.74 0.38
CA SER A 77 8.55 -17.52 -0.42
C SER A 77 8.38 -16.29 0.49
N ASP A 78 8.97 -15.15 0.11
CA ASP A 78 8.75 -13.89 0.84
C ASP A 78 7.26 -13.54 0.91
N SER A 79 6.47 -13.87 -0.13
CA SER A 79 5.02 -13.68 -0.13
C SER A 79 4.34 -14.43 1.00
N ASP A 80 4.69 -15.70 1.22
CA ASP A 80 4.11 -16.51 2.28
C ASP A 80 4.49 -15.98 3.67
N LEU A 81 5.74 -15.52 3.82
CA LEU A 81 6.23 -14.94 5.08
C LEU A 81 5.55 -13.60 5.40
N ILE A 82 5.39 -12.72 4.40
CA ILE A 82 4.66 -11.45 4.56
C ILE A 82 3.19 -11.73 4.87
N LYS A 83 2.58 -12.72 4.21
CA LYS A 83 1.20 -13.16 4.48
C LYS A 83 1.01 -13.64 5.89
N ALA A 84 1.93 -14.45 6.39
CA ALA A 84 1.93 -14.91 7.78
C ALA A 84 2.09 -13.73 8.77
N ALA A 85 2.98 -12.79 8.48
CA ALA A 85 3.17 -11.58 9.30
C ALA A 85 1.90 -10.71 9.34
N MET A 86 1.21 -10.56 8.21
CA MET A 86 -0.05 -9.82 8.13
C MET A 86 -1.17 -10.49 8.91
N ALA A 87 -1.34 -11.81 8.74
CA ALA A 87 -2.30 -12.61 9.47
C ALA A 87 -2.08 -12.50 10.99
N ALA A 88 -0.82 -12.61 11.43
CA ALA A 88 -0.45 -12.45 12.83
C ALA A 88 -0.79 -11.06 13.37
N LYS A 89 -0.47 -9.98 12.63
CA LYS A 89 -0.75 -8.59 13.04
C LYS A 89 -2.25 -8.35 13.30
N HIS A 90 -3.13 -8.92 12.48
CA HIS A 90 -4.58 -8.74 12.64
C HIS A 90 -5.28 -9.85 13.41
N SER A 91 -4.54 -10.84 13.95
CA SER A 91 -5.12 -12.02 14.60
C SER A 91 -6.14 -12.75 13.71
N LYS A 92 -5.87 -12.82 12.40
CA LYS A 92 -6.71 -13.50 11.40
C LYS A 92 -6.04 -14.80 10.93
N PRO A 93 -6.81 -15.80 10.50
CA PRO A 93 -6.26 -16.97 9.81
C PRO A 93 -5.50 -16.55 8.54
N VAL A 94 -4.38 -17.22 8.24
CA VAL A 94 -3.62 -16.97 6.99
C VAL A 94 -4.49 -17.20 5.74
N ALA A 95 -5.45 -18.12 5.82
CA ALA A 95 -6.40 -18.39 4.72
C ALA A 95 -7.32 -17.19 4.42
N ASP A 96 -7.57 -16.33 5.41
CA ASP A 96 -8.49 -15.19 5.31
C ASP A 96 -7.78 -13.91 4.87
N VAL A 97 -6.46 -13.97 4.67
CA VAL A 97 -5.67 -12.86 4.15
C VAL A 97 -5.43 -13.11 2.67
N GLU A 98 -5.61 -12.10 1.83
CA GLU A 98 -5.16 -12.10 0.45
C GLU A 98 -4.22 -10.90 0.26
N LEU A 99 -3.02 -11.16 -0.24
CA LEU A 99 -2.01 -10.15 -0.47
C LEU A 99 -1.64 -10.09 -1.95
N THR A 100 -1.42 -8.88 -2.41
CA THR A 100 -0.78 -8.58 -3.68
C THR A 100 0.52 -7.85 -3.39
N ILE A 101 1.61 -8.25 -4.04
CA ILE A 101 2.91 -7.58 -3.93
C ILE A 101 3.09 -6.72 -5.18
N SER A 102 3.08 -5.40 -5.00
CA SER A 102 3.34 -4.46 -6.09
C SER A 102 4.85 -4.26 -6.30
N LYS A 103 5.63 -4.26 -5.22
CA LYS A 103 7.08 -4.13 -5.29
C LYS A 103 7.74 -4.86 -4.13
N ASN A 104 8.84 -5.56 -4.43
CA ASN A 104 9.69 -6.22 -3.44
C ASN A 104 11.16 -6.04 -3.86
N THR A 105 12.01 -5.64 -2.92
CA THR A 105 13.45 -5.41 -3.10
C THR A 105 14.31 -6.45 -2.37
N GLY A 106 13.69 -7.50 -1.83
CA GLY A 106 14.30 -8.52 -0.97
C GLY A 106 14.45 -8.10 0.50
N THR A 107 14.42 -6.79 0.79
CA THR A 107 14.48 -6.22 2.15
C THR A 107 13.26 -5.37 2.51
N HIS A 108 12.59 -4.82 1.51
CA HIS A 108 11.37 -4.01 1.67
C HIS A 108 10.36 -4.42 0.62
N ALA A 109 9.08 -4.41 1.00
CA ALA A 109 7.99 -4.74 0.11
C ALA A 109 6.76 -3.86 0.38
N THR A 110 5.91 -3.74 -0.64
CA THR A 110 4.63 -3.05 -0.56
C THR A 110 3.62 -3.70 -1.50
N GLY A 111 2.34 -3.53 -1.18
CA GLY A 111 1.26 -3.83 -2.10
C GLY A 111 -0.11 -3.67 -1.44
N GLY A 112 -1.08 -4.43 -1.92
CA GLY A 112 -2.46 -4.42 -1.43
C GLY A 112 -2.77 -5.62 -0.55
N VAL A 113 -3.70 -5.46 0.38
CA VAL A 113 -4.26 -6.51 1.23
C VAL A 113 -5.78 -6.47 1.19
N THR A 114 -6.41 -7.64 1.18
CA THR A 114 -7.83 -7.83 1.42
C THR A 114 -8.02 -8.90 2.48
N PHE A 115 -9.07 -8.78 3.27
CA PHE A 115 -9.44 -9.78 4.27
C PHE A 115 -10.79 -10.40 3.91
N ALA A 116 -10.92 -11.71 4.10
CA ALA A 116 -12.17 -12.41 3.87
C ALA A 116 -13.29 -11.81 4.74
N GLY A 117 -14.45 -11.57 4.12
CA GLY A 117 -15.60 -10.95 4.78
C GLY A 117 -15.55 -9.42 4.87
N GLU A 118 -14.48 -8.77 4.42
CA GLU A 118 -14.38 -7.31 4.34
C GLU A 118 -14.67 -6.83 2.91
N MET A 119 -15.46 -5.76 2.78
CA MET A 119 -15.84 -5.21 1.46
C MET A 119 -14.76 -4.32 0.83
N GLY A 120 -13.63 -4.13 1.51
CA GLY A 120 -12.55 -3.23 1.10
C GLY A 120 -11.18 -3.85 1.26
N GLY A 121 -10.21 -3.31 0.53
CA GLY A 121 -8.81 -3.59 0.73
C GLY A 121 -8.08 -2.44 1.41
N GLY A 122 -6.79 -2.63 1.64
CA GLY A 122 -5.85 -1.62 2.08
C GLY A 122 -4.51 -1.76 1.37
N TRP A 123 -3.64 -0.77 1.55
CA TRP A 123 -2.23 -0.91 1.21
C TRP A 123 -1.46 -1.42 2.44
N TRP A 124 -0.27 -1.96 2.21
CA TRP A 124 0.66 -2.34 3.27
C TRP A 124 2.11 -2.05 2.88
N LEU A 125 2.94 -1.88 3.90
CA LEU A 125 4.40 -1.83 3.84
C LEU A 125 5.01 -2.87 4.77
N ALA A 126 6.01 -3.57 4.26
CA ALA A 126 6.78 -4.53 5.02
C ALA A 126 8.28 -4.26 4.90
N ALA A 127 9.00 -4.49 5.98
CA ALA A 127 10.45 -4.46 6.04
C ALA A 127 10.97 -5.75 6.65
N LYS A 128 12.15 -6.17 6.21
CA LYS A 128 12.83 -7.36 6.73
C LYS A 128 13.73 -6.94 7.90
N SER A 129 13.44 -7.46 9.09
CA SER A 129 14.20 -7.21 10.31
C SER A 129 14.61 -8.53 10.95
N GLY A 130 15.92 -8.73 11.19
CA GLY A 130 16.44 -9.98 11.75
C GLY A 130 16.10 -11.22 10.91
N GLY A 131 16.00 -11.07 9.58
CA GLY A 131 15.63 -12.15 8.66
C GLY A 131 14.13 -12.41 8.53
N ASN A 132 13.29 -11.78 9.35
CA ASN A 132 11.83 -11.94 9.33
C ASN A 132 11.15 -10.73 8.71
N TRP A 133 10.03 -10.95 8.02
CA TRP A 133 9.20 -9.85 7.52
C TRP A 133 8.32 -9.29 8.64
N VAL A 134 8.29 -7.97 8.73
CA VAL A 134 7.46 -7.22 9.69
C VAL A 134 6.59 -6.26 8.90
N ILE A 135 5.28 -6.26 9.19
CA ILE A 135 4.36 -5.30 8.59
C ILE A 135 4.45 -3.98 9.35
N VAL A 136 5.18 -3.03 8.76
CA VAL A 136 5.47 -1.73 9.36
C VAL A 136 4.21 -0.90 9.46
N GLN A 137 3.44 -0.83 8.37
CA GLN A 137 2.18 -0.11 8.35
C GLN A 137 1.25 -0.69 7.30
N ASP A 138 -0.05 -0.59 7.53
CA ASP A 138 -1.12 -0.99 6.64
C ASP A 138 -2.34 -0.10 6.86
N GLY A 139 -3.23 -0.02 5.87
CA GLY A 139 -4.48 0.72 5.96
C GLY A 139 -4.87 1.43 4.66
N ASN A 140 -5.70 2.46 4.78
CA ASN A 140 -6.21 3.26 3.67
C ASN A 140 -5.87 4.75 3.78
N GLY A 141 -5.04 5.11 4.76
CA GLY A 141 -4.70 6.50 5.09
C GLY A 141 -3.34 6.94 4.55
N THR A 142 -2.87 8.07 5.06
CA THR A 142 -1.51 8.58 4.83
C THR A 142 -0.51 7.89 5.76
N MET A 143 0.72 7.74 5.29
CA MET A 143 1.81 7.16 6.07
C MET A 143 2.54 8.21 6.91
N ASP A 144 2.79 7.93 8.19
CA ASP A 144 3.61 8.79 9.04
C ASP A 144 5.11 8.53 8.83
N CYS A 145 5.88 9.60 8.64
CA CYS A 145 7.34 9.54 8.52
C CYS A 145 8.00 8.90 9.75
N ALA A 146 7.47 9.12 10.96
CA ALA A 146 8.05 8.58 12.19
C ALA A 146 7.94 7.05 12.27
N VAL A 147 6.87 6.46 11.71
CA VAL A 147 6.65 5.00 11.67
C VAL A 147 7.66 4.30 10.78
N ILE A 148 8.02 4.91 9.64
CA ILE A 148 8.94 4.29 8.66
C ILE A 148 10.40 4.63 8.85
N ALA A 149 10.73 5.71 9.55
CA ALA A 149 12.11 6.15 9.75
C ALA A 149 13.04 5.05 10.29
N PRO A 150 12.64 4.20 11.26
CA PRO A 150 13.50 3.13 11.77
C PRO A 150 13.82 2.04 10.74
N TYR A 151 13.02 1.91 9.70
CA TYR A 151 13.09 0.81 8.74
C TYR A 151 13.85 1.17 7.45
N ASN A 152 14.21 2.45 7.24
CA ASN A 152 14.99 2.90 6.09
C ASN A 152 14.39 2.54 4.71
N PHE A 153 13.07 2.66 4.57
CA PHE A 153 12.40 2.43 3.28
C PHE A 153 13.02 3.29 2.17
N PRO A 154 13.31 2.71 0.99
CA PRO A 154 13.80 3.48 -0.15
C PRO A 154 12.68 4.34 -0.75
N ASN A 155 13.04 5.50 -1.31
CA ASN A 155 12.09 6.45 -1.91
C ASN A 155 11.30 5.83 -3.08
N THR A 156 11.84 4.76 -3.68
CA THR A 156 11.15 4.04 -4.74
C THR A 156 10.01 3.13 -4.24
N ILE A 157 9.88 2.93 -2.93
CA ILE A 157 8.75 2.26 -2.26
C ILE A 157 7.91 3.30 -1.50
N VAL A 158 8.55 4.21 -0.77
CA VAL A 158 7.86 5.28 -0.03
C VAL A 158 8.40 6.63 -0.50
N PRO A 159 7.81 7.22 -1.56
CA PRO A 159 8.28 8.49 -2.12
C PRO A 159 7.93 9.69 -1.22
N GLU A 160 6.87 9.55 -0.41
CA GLU A 160 6.38 10.60 0.47
C GLU A 160 5.79 10.02 1.76
N CYS A 161 5.76 10.85 2.80
CA CYS A 161 5.13 10.55 4.09
C CYS A 161 4.64 11.84 4.74
N LEU A 162 3.77 11.74 5.73
CA LEU A 162 3.27 12.83 6.55
C LEU A 162 4.17 13.03 7.76
N ASP A 163 4.66 14.25 7.96
CA ASP A 163 5.26 14.66 9.22
C ASP A 163 4.15 15.14 10.16
N GLU A 164 3.80 14.33 11.15
CA GLU A 164 2.74 14.66 12.11
C GLU A 164 3.03 15.92 12.94
N ALA A 165 4.31 16.26 13.16
CA ALA A 165 4.66 17.45 13.94
C ALA A 165 4.33 18.75 13.19
N THR A 166 4.42 18.73 11.86
CA THR A 166 4.15 19.90 11.00
C THR A 166 2.84 19.80 10.22
N GLY A 167 2.24 18.62 10.13
CA GLY A 167 1.07 18.33 9.31
C GLY A 167 1.34 18.42 7.80
N LYS A 168 2.61 18.29 7.38
CA LYS A 168 3.03 18.45 5.99
C LYS A 168 3.48 17.14 5.38
N THR A 169 3.19 16.96 4.10
CA THR A 169 3.79 15.89 3.30
C THR A 169 5.26 16.21 3.03
N VAL A 170 6.13 15.26 3.32
CA VAL A 170 7.57 15.30 3.08
C VAL A 170 7.88 14.37 1.90
N ILE A 171 8.50 14.91 0.86
CA ILE A 171 9.04 14.14 -0.26
C ILE A 171 10.45 13.66 0.13
N ARG A 172 10.74 12.38 -0.11
CA ARG A 172 12.01 11.74 0.29
C ARG A 172 13.00 11.60 -0.85
#